data_AF-A0A8T5KRD1-F1
#
_entry.id   AF-A0A8T5KRD1-F1
#
_cell.length_a   1.000
_cell.length_b   1.000
_cell.length_c   1.000
_cell.angle_alpha   90.00
_cell.angle_beta   90.00
_cell.angle_gamma   90.00
#
_symmetry.space_group_name_H-M   'P 1'
#
loop_
_entity.id
_entity.type
_entity.pdbx_description
1 polymer ?
#
loop_
_entity_poly.entity_id
_entity_poly.type
_entity_poly.pdbx_seq_one_letter_code
_entity_poly.pdbx_strand_id
1 'polypeptide(L)' 'MRRANYIVDVLLTISFIMVFITGVIKFPGLLSYLGISYASIPIGDISTLHNWSGIFMAVLVFIHLALHWRILFRRRK' A
#
# COMPACT_ATOMS: atom_id res chain seq x y z
N MET A 1 0.49 9.48 -22.46
CA MET A 1 0.86 8.14 -21.95
C MET A 1 1.92 8.20 -20.84
N ARG A 2 3.04 8.93 -20.95
CA ARG A 2 4.06 9.00 -19.87
C ARG A 2 3.59 9.66 -18.55
N ARG A 3 2.81 10.75 -18.64
CA ARG A 3 2.32 11.49 -17.46
C ARG A 3 1.36 10.67 -16.59
N ALA A 4 0.48 9.87 -17.22
CA ALA A 4 -0.47 9.01 -16.50
C ALA A 4 0.25 7.91 -15.72
N ASN A 5 1.25 7.25 -16.33
CA ASN A 5 2.06 6.25 -15.64
C ASN A 5 2.80 6.86 -14.45
N TYR A 6 3.44 8.03 -14.63
CA TYR A 6 4.14 8.71 -13.53
C TYR A 6 3.21 9.06 -12.36
N ILE A 7 2.01 9.56 -12.64
CA ILE A 7 1.01 9.88 -11.60
C ILE A 7 0.59 8.60 -10.86
N VAL A 8 0.30 7.52 -11.58
CA VAL A 8 -0.08 6.25 -10.97
C VAL A 8 1.05 5.69 -10.10
N ASP A 9 2.29 5.75 -10.57
CA ASP A 9 3.46 5.27 -9.82
C ASP A 9 3.69 6.07 -8.53
N VAL A 10 3.53 7.39 -8.58
CA VAL A 10 3.63 8.27 -7.40
C VAL A 10 2.50 7.98 -6.41
N LEU A 11 1.25 7.89 -6.88
CA LEU A 11 0.10 7.55 -6.02
C LEU A 11 0.25 6.17 -5.40
N LEU A 12 0.78 5.20 -6.14
CA LEU A 12 1.07 3.85 -5.66
C LEU A 12 2.12 3.89 -4.55
N THR A 13 3.19 4.67 -4.73
CA THR A 13 4.27 4.82 -3.75
C THR A 13 3.75 5.43 -2.45
N ILE A 14 2.95 6.49 -2.54
CA ILE A 14 2.35 7.14 -1.37
C ILE A 14 1.40 6.18 -0.64
N SER A 15 0.54 5.48 -1.38
CA SER A 15 -0.42 4.52 -0.81
C SER A 15 0.30 3.35 -0.14
N PHE A 16 1.38 2.87 -0.75
CA PHE A 16 2.24 1.83 -0.18
C PHE A 16 2.86 2.26 1.14
N ILE A 17 3.43 3.47 1.22
CA ILE A 17 4.03 3.99 2.46
C ILE A 17 2.97 4.07 3.57
N MET A 18 1.77 4.59 3.26
CA MET A 18 0.66 4.65 4.23
C MET A 18 0.24 3.27 4.75
N VAL A 19 0.05 2.30 3.85
CA VAL A 19 -0.35 0.92 4.20
C VAL A 19 0.78 0.22 4.97
N PHE A 20 2.03 0.47 4.61
CA PHE A 20 3.19 -0.09 5.28
C PHE A 20 3.30 0.42 6.72
N ILE A 21 3.24 1.73 6.94
CA ILE A 21 3.31 2.31 8.30
C ILE A 21 2.16 1.79 9.17
N THR A 22 0.92 1.82 8.65
CA THR A 22 -0.25 1.33 9.40
C THR A 22 -0.19 -0.18 9.65
N GLY A 23 0.38 -0.96 8.73
CA GLY A 23 0.59 -2.40 8.88
C GLY A 23 1.67 -2.74 9.91
N VAL A 24 2.77 -1.98 9.92
CA VAL A 24 3.83 -2.08 10.94
C VAL A 24 3.28 -1.77 12.33
N ILE A 25 2.46 -0.73 12.47
CA ILE A 25 1.80 -0.40 13.74
C ILE A 25 0.83 -1.51 14.16
N LYS A 26 0.12 -2.14 13.23
CA LYS A 26 -0.80 -3.24 13.52
C LYS A 26 -0.10 -4.54 13.94
N PHE A 27 1.21 -4.69 13.69
CA PHE A 27 1.89 -5.96 13.87
C PHE A 27 2.06 -6.35 15.36
N PRO A 28 1.37 -7.41 15.86
CA PRO A 28 1.42 -7.88 17.26
C PRO A 28 2.83 -8.09 17.80
N GLY A 29 3.70 -8.66 16.96
CA GLY A 29 5.07 -8.98 17.37
C GLY A 29 5.95 -7.75 17.64
N LEU A 30 5.69 -6.62 16.96
CA LEU A 30 6.56 -5.44 17.06
C LEU A 30 6.21 -4.60 18.29
N LEU A 31 4.93 -4.31 18.51
CA LEU A 31 4.51 -3.57 19.71
C LEU A 31 4.76 -4.37 20.99
N SER A 32 4.57 -5.69 20.95
CA SER A 32 4.89 -6.57 22.09
C SER A 32 6.40 -6.59 22.38
N TYR A 33 7.26 -6.57 21.35
CA TYR A 33 8.71 -6.45 21.51
C TYR A 33 9.13 -5.09 22.10
N LEU A 34 8.41 -4.01 21.75
CA LEU A 34 8.65 -2.66 22.27
C LEU A 34 8.02 -2.42 23.65
N GLY A 35 7.29 -3.38 24.22
CA GLY A 35 6.65 -3.27 25.53
C GLY A 35 5.46 -2.29 25.56
N ILE A 36 4.89 -1.95 24.40
CA ILE A 36 3.78 -1.00 24.29
C ILE A 36 2.45 -1.74 24.36
N SER A 37 1.60 -1.35 25.31
CA SER A 37 0.27 -1.95 25.47
C SER A 37 -0.70 -1.47 24.38
N TYR A 38 -1.41 -2.41 23.78
CA TYR A 38 -2.46 -2.17 22.78
C TYR A 38 -3.64 -1.34 23.33
N ALA A 39 -3.75 -1.18 24.65
CA ALA A 39 -4.87 -0.49 25.28
C ALA A 39 -4.87 1.04 25.10
N SER A 40 -3.73 1.66 24.78
CA SER A 40 -3.61 3.12 24.63
C SER A 40 -3.67 3.61 23.18
N ILE A 41 -3.72 2.70 22.21
CA ILE A 41 -3.69 3.03 20.78
C ILE A 41 -5.07 2.72 20.18
N PRO A 42 -5.71 3.66 19.45
CA PRO A 42 -6.96 3.38 18.74
C PRO A 42 -6.72 2.48 17.52
N ILE A 43 -6.46 1.19 17.77
CA ILE A 43 -6.18 0.17 16.73
C ILE A 43 -7.37 -0.01 15.79
N GLY A 44 -8.60 0.25 16.25
CA GLY A 44 -9.80 0.23 15.40
C GLY A 44 -9.72 1.24 14.25
N ASP A 45 -9.33 2.48 14.55
CA ASP A 45 -9.20 3.54 13.56
C ASP A 45 -8.04 3.28 12.61
N ILE A 46 -6.89 2.85 13.16
CA ILE A 46 -5.70 2.48 12.36
C ILE A 46 -6.01 1.30 11.44
N SER A 47 -6.75 0.29 11.91
CA SER A 47 -7.12 -0.86 11.09
C SER A 47 -8.12 -0.48 10.00
N THR A 48 -9.03 0.45 10.28
CA THR A 48 -9.97 0.97 9.28
C THR A 48 -9.22 1.71 8.19
N LEU A 49 -8.31 2.63 8.56
CA LEU A 49 -7.43 3.33 7.61
C LEU A 49 -6.58 2.36 6.80
N HIS A 50 -5.92 1.39 7.46
CA HIS A 50 -5.11 0.38 6.77
C HIS A 50 -5.90 -0.39 5.72
N ASN A 51 -7.11 -0.84 6.05
CA ASN A 51 -7.94 -1.61 5.15
C ASN A 51 -8.37 -0.78 3.93
N TRP A 52 -8.85 0.45 4.14
CA TRP A 52 -9.27 1.34 3.06
C TRP A 52 -8.09 1.77 2.18
N SER A 53 -6.96 2.14 2.77
CA SER A 53 -5.73 2.45 2.05
C SER A 53 -5.19 1.24 1.29
N GLY A 54 -5.31 0.04 1.84
CA GLY A 54 -4.93 -1.22 1.19
C GLY A 54 -5.76 -1.53 -0.03
N ILE A 55 -7.08 -1.34 0.04
CA ILE A 55 -7.99 -1.48 -1.12
C ILE A 55 -7.64 -0.46 -2.20
N PHE A 56 -7.42 0.80 -1.83
CA PHE A 56 -7.02 1.85 -2.76
C PHE A 56 -5.69 1.52 -3.45
N MET A 57 -4.69 1.06 -2.69
CA MET A 57 -3.41 0.60 -3.22
C MET A 57 -3.59 -0.58 -4.19
N ALA A 58 -4.43 -1.56 -3.86
CA ALA A 58 -4.69 -2.70 -4.73
C ALA A 58 -5.27 -2.27 -6.09
N VAL A 59 -6.22 -1.33 -6.10
CA VAL A 59 -6.77 -0.76 -7.34
C VAL A 59 -5.67 -0.06 -8.15
N LEU A 60 -4.81 0.74 -7.49
CA LEU A 60 -3.68 1.39 -8.16
C LEU A 60 -2.68 0.39 -8.76
N VAL A 61 -2.42 -0.75 -8.08
CA VAL A 61 -1.58 -1.83 -8.61
C VAL A 61 -2.18 -2.40 -9.89
N PHE A 62 -3.49 -2.68 -9.92
CA PHE A 62 -4.15 -3.17 -11.14
C PHE A 62 -4.05 -2.18 -12.29
N ILE A 63 -4.26 -0.88 -12.02
CA ILE A 63 -4.12 0.18 -13.03
C ILE A 63 -2.67 0.26 -13.53
N HIS A 64 -1.69 0.23 -12.62
CA HIS A 64 -0.27 0.21 -12.96
C HIS A 64 0.07 -0.98 -13.87
N LEU A 65 -0.35 -2.18 -13.49
CA LEU A 65 -0.13 -3.39 -14.30
C LEU A 65 -0.80 -3.30 -15.66
N ALA A 66 -2.04 -2.79 -15.76
CA ALA A 66 -2.73 -2.60 -17.03
C ALA A 66 -2.00 -1.59 -17.94
N LEU A 67 -1.49 -0.48 -17.38
CA LEU A 67 -0.72 0.52 -18.11
C LEU A 67 0.65 -0.01 -18.60
N HIS A 68 1.26 -0.93 -17.85
CA HIS A 68 2.54 -1.54 -18.18
C HIS A 68 2.42 -2.90 -18.89
N TRP A 69 1.21 -3.43 -19.07
CA TRP A 69 0.91 -4.73 -19.68
C TRP A 69 1.53 -4.92 -21.07
N ARG A 70 1.61 -3.83 -21.85
CA ARG A 70 2.20 -3.83 -23.20
C ARG A 70 3.71 -4.12 -23.22
N ILE A 71 4.42 -3.86 -22.11
CA ILE A 71 5.85 -4.20 -21.97
C ILE A 71 6.01 -5.69 -21.65
N LEU A 72 5.11 -6.26 -20.84
CA LEU A 72 5.17 -7.67 -20.44
C LEU A 72 4.97 -8.64 -21.62
N PHE A 73 4.06 -8.30 -22.54
CA PHE A 73 3.80 -9.10 -23.75
C PHE A 73 4.75 -8.82 -24.92
N ARG A 74 5.51 -7.73 -24.88
CA ARG A 74 6.55 -7.46 -25.89
C ARG A 74 7.83 -8.21 -25.53
N ARG A 75 7.72 -9.54 -25.43
CA ARG A 75 8.88 -10.42 -25.63
C ARG A 75 9.37 -10.18 -27.05
N ARG A 76 10.62 -9.78 -27.17
CA ARG A 76 11.30 -9.58 -28.46
C ARG A 76 11.11 -10.83 -29.30
N LYS A 77 10.69 -10.64 -30.55
CA LYS A 77 11.00 -11.60 -31.61
C LYS A 77 12.51 -11.55 -31.85
#